data_AF-A0A3S9FUW4-F1
#
_entry.id   AF-A0A3S9FUW4-F1
#
_cell.length_a   1.000
_cell.length_b   1.000
_cell.length_c   1.000
_cell.angle_alpha   90.00
_cell.angle_beta   90.00
_cell.angle_gamma   90.00
#
_symmetry.space_group_name_H-M   'P 1'
#
loop_
_entity.id
_entity.type
_entity.pdbx_description
1 polymer ?
#
loop_
_entity_poly.entity_id
_entity_poly.type
_entity_poly.pdbx_seq_one_letter_code
_entity_poly.pdbx_strand_id
1 'polypeptide(L)'
;MSGETANLEVWHRDANHALFMVLIECCQIIIDTADESDAMVAIVARNIKQSGKTKMANKEIAECAYRLALGLKQWKHPQAEALARLVAQIMLADRWEAKLR
;
A
#
# COMPACT_ATOMS: atom_id res chain seq x y z
N MET A 1 -32.03 -8.05 -1.90
CA MET A 1 -31.89 -6.93 -0.96
C MET A 1 -30.87 -7.21 0.15
N SER A 2 -31.12 -8.03 1.20
CA SER A 2 -30.11 -8.23 2.28
C SER A 2 -28.89 -9.10 1.88
N GLY A 3 -29.07 -10.06 0.97
CA GLY A 3 -27.96 -10.90 0.48
C GLY A 3 -27.01 -10.17 -0.48
N GLU A 4 -27.49 -9.19 -1.24
CA GLU A 4 -26.68 -8.42 -2.18
C GLU A 4 -25.76 -7.44 -1.45
N THR A 5 -26.24 -6.79 -0.39
CA THR A 5 -25.43 -5.90 0.45
C THR A 5 -24.35 -6.67 1.20
N ALA A 6 -24.67 -7.87 1.72
CA ALA A 6 -23.70 -8.73 2.38
C ALA A 6 -22.57 -9.19 1.43
N ASN A 7 -22.90 -9.50 0.17
CA ASN A 7 -21.89 -9.85 -0.83
C ASN A 7 -20.98 -8.66 -1.20
N LEU A 8 -21.54 -7.46 -1.30
CA LEU A 8 -20.76 -6.24 -1.54
C LEU A 8 -19.77 -5.94 -0.41
N GLU A 9 -20.17 -6.12 0.85
CA GLU A 9 -19.28 -5.94 2.00
C GLU A 9 -18.12 -6.95 2.01
N VAL A 10 -18.39 -8.20 1.62
CA VAL A 10 -17.37 -9.24 1.49
C VAL A 10 -16.38 -8.89 0.38
N TRP A 11 -16.87 -8.57 -0.82
CA TRP A 11 -16.01 -8.19 -1.94
C TRP A 11 -15.17 -6.95 -1.65
N HIS A 12 -15.74 -5.97 -0.95
CA HIS A 12 -15.02 -4.79 -0.52
C HIS A 12 -13.88 -5.12 0.46
N ARG A 13 -14.13 -6.02 1.41
CA ARG A 13 -13.12 -6.50 2.35
C ARG A 13 -11.99 -7.26 1.63
N ASP A 14 -12.34 -8.12 0.69
CA ASP A 14 -11.37 -8.91 -0.09
C ASP A 14 -10.51 -8.00 -0.98
N ALA A 15 -11.11 -6.98 -1.61
CA ALA A 15 -10.38 -5.96 -2.37
C ALA A 15 -9.39 -5.20 -1.49
N ASN A 16 -9.81 -4.76 -0.30
CA ASN A 16 -8.92 -4.08 0.64
C ASN A 16 -7.80 -4.99 1.14
N HIS A 17 -8.10 -6.28 1.36
CA HIS A 17 -7.06 -7.24 1.73
C HIS A 17 -6.04 -7.45 0.61
N ALA A 18 -6.48 -7.54 -0.65
CA ALA A 18 -5.58 -7.63 -1.79
C ALA A 18 -4.67 -6.39 -1.92
N LEU A 19 -5.23 -5.18 -1.80
CA LEU A 19 -4.47 -3.93 -1.80
C LEU A 19 -3.46 -3.88 -0.64
N PHE A 20 -3.86 -4.33 0.53
CA PHE A 20 -2.97 -4.45 1.70
C PHE A 20 -1.81 -5.40 1.42
N MET A 21 -2.06 -6.58 0.82
CA MET A 21 -1.00 -7.54 0.49
C MET A 21 -0.02 -6.96 -0.55
N VAL A 22 -0.52 -6.24 -1.56
CA VAL A 22 0.35 -5.56 -2.55
C VAL A 22 1.21 -4.47 -1.88
N LEU A 23 0.64 -3.70 -0.94
CA LEU A 23 1.40 -2.73 -0.15
C LEU A 23 2.52 -3.40 0.67
N ILE A 24 2.22 -4.53 1.33
CA ILE A 24 3.21 -5.28 2.12
C ILE A 24 4.31 -5.86 1.22
N GLU A 25 3.96 -6.36 0.04
CA GLU A 25 4.95 -6.85 -0.92
C GLU A 25 5.87 -5.73 -1.41
N CYS A 26 5.32 -4.54 -1.69
CA CYS A 26 6.15 -3.36 -2.02
C CYS A 26 7.10 -3.02 -0.86
N CYS A 27 6.62 -3.06 0.38
CA CYS A 27 7.47 -2.86 1.56
C CYS A 27 8.59 -3.90 1.64
N GLN A 28 8.27 -5.16 1.35
CA GLN A 28 9.24 -6.25 1.40
C GLN A 28 10.34 -6.08 0.36
N ILE A 29 9.99 -5.78 -0.89
CA ILE A 29 10.95 -5.51 -1.97
C ILE A 29 11.89 -4.36 -1.55
N ILE A 30 11.35 -3.28 -0.99
CA ILE A 30 12.16 -2.16 -0.51
C ILE A 30 13.11 -2.59 0.61
N ILE A 31 12.63 -3.39 1.57
CA ILE A 31 13.45 -3.88 2.69
C ILE A 31 14.58 -4.78 2.20
N ASP A 32 14.30 -5.66 1.24
CA ASP A 32 15.27 -6.65 0.74
C ASP A 32 16.33 -6.04 -0.17
N THR A 33 16.05 -4.87 -0.76
CA THR A 33 16.93 -4.20 -1.72
C THR A 33 17.54 -2.90 -1.20
N ALA A 34 17.13 -2.44 -0.02
CA ALA A 34 17.77 -1.29 0.62
C ALA A 34 19.10 -1.70 1.25
N ASP A 35 20.19 -1.09 0.78
CA ASP A 35 21.47 -1.14 1.46
C ASP A 35 21.38 -0.51 2.87
N GLU A 36 22.31 -0.87 3.76
CA GLU A 36 22.33 -0.45 5.18
C GLU A 36 22.36 1.07 5.39
N SER A 37 22.76 1.86 4.39
CA SER A 37 22.75 3.32 4.45
C SER A 37 21.34 3.89 4.19
N ASP A 38 20.50 3.85 5.24
CA ASP A 38 19.29 4.65 5.49
C ASP A 38 18.62 5.35 4.29
N ALA A 39 18.09 4.55 3.36
CA ALA A 39 17.05 5.06 2.49
C ALA A 39 15.80 5.31 3.37
N MET A 40 15.37 6.57 3.51
CA MET A 40 14.16 6.96 4.26
C MET A 40 12.94 6.08 3.92
N VAL A 41 12.86 5.61 2.66
CA VAL A 41 11.83 4.68 2.20
C VAL A 41 11.88 3.31 2.89
N ALA A 42 13.06 2.79 3.22
CA ALA A 42 13.23 1.53 3.94
C ALA A 42 12.75 1.64 5.39
N ILE A 43 12.99 2.77 6.05
CA ILE A 43 12.45 3.05 7.39
C ILE A 43 10.91 3.06 7.35
N VAL A 44 10.32 3.75 6.36
CA VAL A 44 8.87 3.77 6.16
C VAL A 44 8.32 2.37 5.90
N ALA A 45 8.96 1.60 5.01
CA ALA A 45 8.57 0.24 4.70
C ALA A 45 8.61 -0.69 5.92
N ARG A 46 9.68 -0.60 6.74
CA ARG A 46 9.79 -1.35 8.00
C ARG A 46 8.67 -0.96 8.97
N ASN A 47 8.40 0.33 9.15
CA ASN A 47 7.34 0.81 10.05
C ASN A 47 5.95 0.32 9.62
N ILE A 48 5.66 0.30 8.31
CA ILE A 48 4.39 -0.22 7.79
C ILE A 48 4.29 -1.72 8.07
N LYS A 49 5.32 -2.49 7.73
CA LYS A 49 5.33 -3.95 7.91
C LYS A 49 5.30 -4.37 9.39
N GLN A 50 5.99 -3.63 10.25
CA GLN A 50 6.07 -3.89 11.70
C GLN A 50 4.88 -3.34 12.48
N SER A 51 3.91 -2.68 11.82
CA SER A 51 2.69 -2.19 12.49
C SER A 51 1.83 -3.28 13.12
N GLY A 52 2.09 -4.56 12.80
CA GLY A 52 1.34 -5.72 13.34
C GLY A 52 -0.09 -5.84 12.81
N LYS A 53 -0.52 -4.94 11.92
CA LYS A 53 -1.84 -4.98 11.31
C LYS A 53 -1.92 -6.15 10.32
N THR A 54 -3.00 -6.92 10.41
CA THR A 54 -3.33 -7.99 9.45
C THR A 54 -4.41 -7.56 8.45
N LYS A 55 -4.96 -6.36 8.63
CA LYS A 55 -6.04 -5.75 7.85
C LYS A 55 -6.00 -4.23 8.02
N MET A 56 -6.34 -3.51 6.95
CA MET A 56 -6.41 -2.04 6.90
C MET A 56 -7.61 -1.63 6.05
N ALA A 57 -8.22 -0.49 6.36
CA ALA A 57 -9.17 0.15 5.46
C ALA A 57 -8.44 0.77 4.27
N ASN A 58 -9.07 0.87 3.10
CA ASN A 58 -8.43 1.41 1.89
C ASN A 58 -7.78 2.77 2.09
N LYS A 59 -8.44 3.68 2.82
CA LYS A 59 -7.89 4.99 3.17
C LYS A 59 -6.56 4.88 3.92
N GLU A 60 -6.49 3.98 4.92
CA GLU A 60 -5.24 3.73 5.65
C GLU A 60 -4.15 3.14 4.74
N ILE A 61 -4.54 2.24 3.82
CA ILE A 61 -3.64 1.66 2.82
C ILE A 61 -3.10 2.77 1.90
N ALA A 62 -3.94 3.66 1.41
CA ALA A 62 -3.57 4.79 0.57
C ALA A 62 -2.67 5.80 1.28
N GLU A 63 -2.90 6.07 2.57
CA GLU A 63 -2.02 6.91 3.39
C GLU A 63 -0.62 6.28 3.54
N CYS A 64 -0.55 4.96 3.75
CA CYS A 64 0.72 4.24 3.80
C CYS A 64 1.44 4.27 2.43
N ALA A 65 0.68 4.03 1.35
CA ALA A 65 1.16 4.12 -0.02
C ALA A 65 1.73 5.52 -0.32
N TYR A 66 1.04 6.58 0.08
CA TYR A 66 1.52 7.95 -0.09
C TYR A 66 2.88 8.18 0.60
N ARG A 67 3.05 7.70 1.84
CA ARG A 67 4.33 7.80 2.56
C ARG A 67 5.46 7.06 1.84
N LEU A 68 5.21 5.87 1.30
CA LEU A 68 6.18 5.15 0.48
C LEU A 68 6.52 5.93 -0.78
N ALA A 69 5.52 6.47 -1.49
CA ALA A 69 5.74 7.24 -2.71
C ALA A 69 6.65 8.45 -2.47
N LEU A 70 6.52 9.13 -1.33
CA LEU A 70 7.43 10.22 -0.96
C LEU A 70 8.87 9.73 -0.75
N GLY A 71 9.06 8.61 -0.06
CA GLY A 71 10.38 8.01 0.12
C GLY A 71 11.01 7.55 -1.20
N LEU A 72 10.20 6.92 -2.08
CA LEU A 72 10.64 6.41 -3.38
C LEU A 72 11.15 7.53 -4.31
N LYS A 73 10.60 8.75 -4.22
CA LYS A 73 11.09 9.91 -5.00
C LYS A 73 12.54 10.27 -4.69
N GLN A 74 13.00 10.00 -3.48
CA GLN A 74 14.34 10.34 -3.02
C GLN A 74 15.28 9.13 -3.08
N TRP A 75 14.74 7.93 -3.34
CA TRP A 75 15.51 6.69 -3.36
C TRP A 75 16.13 6.45 -4.73
N LYS A 76 17.46 6.60 -4.82
CA LYS A 76 18.25 6.39 -6.03
C LYS A 76 18.50 4.90 -6.28
N HIS A 77 17.43 4.14 -6.50
CA HIS A 77 17.48 2.70 -6.75
C HIS A 77 16.80 2.34 -8.08
N PRO A 78 17.31 1.36 -8.86
CA PRO A 78 16.72 0.98 -10.15
C PRO A 78 15.24 0.59 -10.08
N GLN A 79 14.79 0.08 -8.93
CA GLN A 79 13.39 -0.33 -8.73
C GLN A 79 12.46 0.80 -8.29
N ALA A 80 12.99 1.98 -7.94
CA ALA A 80 12.21 3.05 -7.32
C ALA A 80 11.03 3.51 -8.19
N GLU A 81 11.24 3.65 -9.50
CA GLU A 81 10.19 4.07 -10.43
C GLU A 81 9.09 3.01 -10.59
N ALA A 82 9.48 1.73 -10.68
CA ALA A 82 8.53 0.63 -10.79
C ALA A 82 7.64 0.53 -9.54
N LEU A 83 8.25 0.62 -8.35
CA LEU A 83 7.53 0.64 -7.08
C LEU A 83 6.63 1.88 -6.96
N ALA A 84 7.09 3.05 -7.42
CA ALA A 84 6.29 4.27 -7.39
C ALA A 84 5.01 4.14 -8.25
N ARG A 85 5.10 3.47 -9.40
CA ARG A 85 3.93 3.18 -10.24
C ARG A 85 2.95 2.24 -9.56
N LEU A 86 3.42 1.18 -8.90
CA LEU A 86 2.56 0.24 -8.15
C LEU A 86 1.84 0.95 -7.00
N VAL A 87 2.60 1.70 -6.20
CA VAL A 87 2.08 2.48 -5.07
C VAL A 87 1.08 3.55 -5.53
N ALA A 88 1.26 4.13 -6.73
CA ALA A 88 0.28 5.02 -7.33
C ALA A 88 -1.05 4.34 -7.66
N GLN A 89 -1.05 3.09 -8.11
CA GLN A 89 -2.29 2.34 -8.34
C GLN A 89 -3.05 2.09 -7.03
N ILE A 90 -2.34 1.83 -5.92
CA ILE A 90 -2.96 1.68 -4.59
C ILE A 90 -3.67 2.98 -4.18
N MET A 91 -3.04 4.14 -4.37
CA MET A 91 -3.66 5.43 -4.07
C MET A 91 -4.86 5.75 -4.98
N LEU A 92 -4.87 5.27 -6.23
CA LEU A 92 -6.01 5.43 -7.14
C LEU A 92 -7.23 4.63 -6.67
N ALA A 93 -7.03 3.46 -6.04
CA ALA A 93 -8.13 2.65 -5.52
C ALA A 93 -8.95 3.39 -4.44
N ASP A 94 -8.31 4.15 -3.55
CA ASP A 94 -9.00 5.02 -2.57
C ASP A 94 -9.84 6.10 -3.25
N ARG A 95 -9.34 6.71 -4.34
CA ARG A 95 -10.12 7.67 -5.11
C ARG A 95 -11.36 7.06 -5.77
N TRP A 96 -11.31 5.79 -6.15
CA TRP A 96 -12.46 5.10 -6.72
C TRP A 96 -13.48 4.75 -5.64
N GLU A 97 -13.04 4.25 -4.48
CA GLU A 97 -13.95 4.00 -3.35
C GLU A 97 -14.62 5.29 -2.87
N ALA A 98 -13.89 6.40 -2.80
CA ALA A 98 -14.44 7.70 -2.43
C ALA A 98 -15.52 8.21 -3.40
N LYS A 99 -15.54 7.75 -4.66
CA LYS A 99 -16.59 8.08 -5.65
C LYS A 99 -17.81 7.15 -5.59
N LEU A 100 -17.68 6.01 -4.92
CA LEU A 100 -18.76 5.03 -4.77
C LEU A 100 -19.59 5.27 -3.49
N ARG A 101 -19.11 6.15 -2.61
CA ARG A 101 -19.78 6.60 -1.38
C ARG A 101 -20.46 7.94 -1.61
#